data_AF-A0A2E7UT47-F1
#
_entry.id   AF-A0A2E7UT47-F1
#
_cell.length_a   1.000
_cell.length_b   1.000
_cell.length_c   1.000
_cell.angle_alpha   90.00
_cell.angle_beta   90.00
_cell.angle_gamma   90.00
#
_symmetry.space_group_name_H-M   'P 1'
#
loop_
_entity.id
_entity.type
_entity.pdbx_description
1 polymer ?
#
loop_
_entity_poly.entity_id
_entity_poly.type
_entity_poly.pdbx_seq_one_letter_code
_entity_poly.pdbx_strand_id
1 'polypeptide(L)'
;MAYACFAVLSGVASTAHAQSGQAPDVLAPVIQSSEMTHEARLEQGVRYFQLGERDEARRILAALVVTPGLPAPLRQESRVYLAELLLVEEDVDRARDFLEQVLTEDPNYTIDLFRHTPEVAGEFDYVRALRLPVAPIEPTAAAPQPVLVTMPMSVWNPFARYHFVHDRPVRGLVYLTGFTTTAVASGFLWGLVHADRRYRVGLGDRQTLDELDLRSLRRLQWGATGLVYGFWATSVIDARTHWRKVGMNASLSPSVSRLDGGSVAGAVRVQGTF
;
A
#
# COMPACT_ATOMS: atom_id res chain seq x y z
N MET A 1 10.54 -29.62 -1.04
CA MET A 1 11.89 -29.67 -1.64
C MET A 1 12.55 -28.33 -1.39
N ALA A 2 13.73 -28.36 -0.77
CA ALA A 2 14.35 -27.23 -0.08
C ALA A 2 15.71 -26.86 -0.69
N TYR A 3 16.08 -25.58 -0.54
CA TYR A 3 17.41 -24.93 -0.56
C TYR A 3 18.35 -25.00 -1.78
N ALA A 4 18.83 -23.81 -2.21
CA ALA A 4 20.25 -23.37 -2.22
C ALA A 4 20.35 -22.04 -3.00
N CYS A 5 20.68 -20.86 -2.42
CA CYS A 5 22.00 -20.34 -1.97
C CYS A 5 23.11 -20.38 -3.03
N PHE A 6 23.44 -19.20 -3.60
CA PHE A 6 24.81 -18.86 -4.02
C PHE A 6 25.01 -17.34 -3.92
N ALA A 7 25.85 -16.91 -2.98
CA ALA A 7 26.38 -15.55 -2.89
C ALA A 7 27.85 -15.63 -3.29
N VAL A 8 28.26 -14.79 -4.24
CA VAL A 8 29.65 -14.66 -4.70
C VAL A 8 30.18 -13.33 -4.19
N LEU A 9 31.15 -13.40 -3.27
CA LEU A 9 31.95 -12.28 -2.76
C LEU A 9 33.26 -12.25 -3.55
N SER A 10 33.44 -11.20 -4.36
CA SER A 10 34.72 -10.92 -5.04
C SER A 10 35.35 -9.72 -4.36
N GLY A 11 36.39 -9.97 -3.56
CA GLY A 11 37.23 -8.94 -2.96
C GLY A 11 38.23 -8.38 -3.96
N VAL A 12 38.29 -7.05 -4.07
CA VAL A 12 39.34 -6.33 -4.81
C VAL A 12 40.33 -5.78 -3.80
N ALA A 13 41.55 -6.30 -3.85
CA ALA A 13 42.69 -5.78 -3.11
C ALA A 13 43.22 -4.51 -3.80
N SER A 14 43.13 -3.37 -3.13
CA SER A 14 43.70 -2.10 -3.58
C SER A 14 45.10 -1.94 -2.99
N THR A 15 46.11 -1.95 -3.86
CA THR A 15 47.51 -1.70 -3.52
C THR A 15 47.74 -0.20 -3.35
N ALA A 16 48.00 0.23 -2.11
CA ALA A 16 48.41 1.59 -1.79
C ALA A 16 49.83 1.87 -2.32
N HIS A 17 49.95 2.86 -3.20
CA HIS A 17 51.23 3.50 -3.53
C HIS A 17 51.47 4.64 -2.54
N ALA A 18 52.45 4.45 -1.66
CA ALA A 18 53.00 5.49 -0.82
C ALA A 18 53.88 6.42 -1.68
N GLN A 19 53.36 7.60 -2.03
CA GLN A 19 54.17 8.70 -2.54
C GLN A 19 54.63 9.55 -1.36
N SER A 20 55.88 9.33 -0.97
CA SER A 20 56.68 10.28 -0.20
C SER A 20 57.17 11.38 -1.15
N GLY A 21 56.82 12.65 -0.91
CA GLY A 21 57.31 13.74 -1.74
C GLY A 21 56.99 15.13 -1.23
N GLN A 22 58.01 15.75 -0.62
CA GLN A 22 58.28 17.19 -0.57
C GLN A 22 57.27 18.12 0.14
N ALA A 23 57.71 18.61 1.29
CA ALA A 23 57.23 19.84 1.90
C ALA A 23 57.71 21.06 1.08
N PRO A 24 56.80 21.90 0.54
CA PRO A 24 57.15 23.26 0.17
C PRO A 24 57.00 24.14 1.42
N ASP A 25 58.15 24.42 2.05
CA ASP A 25 58.30 25.52 3.01
C ASP A 25 58.24 26.85 2.24
N VAL A 26 57.04 27.22 1.82
CA VAL A 26 56.75 28.51 1.19
C VAL A 26 55.88 29.27 2.18
N LEU A 27 56.55 29.97 3.09
CA LEU A 27 56.01 31.07 3.88
C LEU A 27 55.66 32.23 2.93
N ALA A 28 54.61 32.05 2.12
CA ALA A 28 53.97 33.16 1.45
C ALA A 28 53.40 34.06 2.55
N PRO A 29 53.67 35.38 2.54
CA PRO A 29 53.07 36.30 3.48
C PRO A 29 51.55 36.18 3.32
N VAL A 30 50.89 35.67 4.36
CA VAL A 30 49.44 35.74 4.52
C VAL A 30 49.12 37.22 4.49
N ILE A 31 48.73 37.72 3.33
CA ILE A 31 48.19 39.06 3.16
C ILE A 31 47.01 39.10 4.11
N GLN A 32 47.19 39.77 5.25
CA GLN A 32 46.15 39.95 6.24
C GLN A 32 45.06 40.78 5.56
N SER A 33 44.07 40.10 5.01
CA SER A 33 42.86 40.64 4.38
C SER A 33 41.93 41.23 5.45
N SER A 34 42.47 42.08 6.31
CA SER A 34 41.80 42.64 7.48
C SER A 34 40.79 43.75 7.13
N GLU A 35 40.64 44.11 5.85
CA GLU A 35 39.75 45.19 5.39
C GLU A 35 38.55 44.70 4.56
N MET A 36 38.45 43.41 4.20
CA MET A 36 37.30 42.94 3.43
C MET A 36 36.08 42.74 4.32
N THR A 37 34.94 43.31 3.91
CA THR A 37 33.65 43.07 4.57
C THR A 37 33.29 41.57 4.49
N HIS A 38 32.44 41.11 5.40
CA HIS A 38 32.02 39.71 5.41
C HIS A 38 31.27 39.32 4.14
N GLU A 39 30.48 40.23 3.59
CA GLU A 39 29.77 40.10 2.32
C GLU A 39 30.76 39.95 1.17
N ALA A 40 31.80 40.81 1.10
CA ALA A 40 32.83 40.71 0.07
C ALA A 40 33.61 39.39 0.16
N ARG A 41 33.82 38.87 1.38
CA ARG A 41 34.45 37.55 1.58
C ARG A 41 33.54 36.41 1.12
N LEU A 42 32.23 36.50 1.36
CA LEU A 42 31.26 35.51 0.86
C LEU A 42 31.24 35.52 -0.67
N GLU A 43 31.10 36.69 -1.28
CA GLU A 43 31.14 36.86 -2.74
C GLU A 43 32.44 36.32 -3.34
N GLN A 44 33.58 36.55 -2.68
CA GLN A 44 34.86 35.97 -3.10
C GLN A 44 34.85 34.43 -3.04
N GLY A 45 34.32 33.85 -1.95
CA GLY A 45 34.17 32.39 -1.82
C GLY A 45 33.26 31.79 -2.91
N VAL A 46 32.14 32.44 -3.20
CA VAL A 46 31.21 32.05 -4.27
C VAL A 46 31.87 32.17 -5.65
N ARG A 47 32.67 33.21 -5.89
CA ARG A 47 33.41 33.37 -7.14
C ARG A 47 34.42 32.23 -7.35
N TYR A 48 35.16 31.84 -6.32
CA TYR A 48 36.07 30.69 -6.39
C TYR A 48 35.32 29.38 -6.65
N PHE A 49 34.15 29.20 -6.02
CA PHE A 49 33.28 28.06 -6.28
C PHE A 49 32.87 27.98 -7.75
N GLN A 50 32.41 29.09 -8.32
CA GLN A 50 32.01 29.19 -9.73
C GLN A 50 33.17 28.98 -10.72
N LEU A 51 34.39 29.35 -10.35
CA LEU A 51 35.60 29.10 -11.14
C LEU A 51 36.10 27.64 -11.04
N GLY A 52 35.51 26.82 -10.17
CA GLY A 52 35.94 25.45 -9.92
C GLY A 52 37.16 25.33 -8.99
N GLU A 53 37.58 26.43 -8.35
CA GLU A 53 38.68 26.46 -7.37
C GLU A 53 38.15 26.02 -5.99
N ARG A 54 37.80 24.73 -5.88
CA ARG A 54 37.08 24.16 -4.72
C ARG A 54 37.80 24.32 -3.39
N ASP A 55 39.13 24.19 -3.37
CA ASP A 55 39.92 24.28 -2.14
C ASP A 55 39.93 25.70 -1.55
N GLU A 56 40.08 26.72 -2.39
CA GLU A 56 40.04 28.12 -1.97
C GLU A 56 38.62 28.54 -1.56
N ALA A 57 37.60 28.12 -2.34
CA ALA A 57 36.20 28.33 -1.98
C ALA A 57 35.89 27.74 -0.60
N ARG A 58 36.25 26.46 -0.38
CA ARG A 58 36.08 25.79 0.91
C ARG A 58 36.77 26.54 2.04
N ARG A 59 38.03 26.95 1.84
CA ARG A 59 38.81 27.64 2.88
C ARG A 59 38.13 28.95 3.30
N ILE A 60 37.68 29.75 2.34
CA ILE A 60 37.05 31.05 2.59
C ILE A 60 35.67 30.87 3.25
N LEU A 61 34.85 29.97 2.72
CA LEU A 61 33.50 29.71 3.25
C LEU A 61 33.55 29.09 4.65
N ALA A 62 34.46 28.13 4.89
CA ALA A 62 34.67 27.55 6.22
C ALA A 62 35.12 28.61 7.24
N ALA A 63 36.01 29.53 6.83
CA ALA A 63 36.42 30.65 7.67
C ALA A 63 35.24 31.56 8.04
N LEU A 64 34.29 31.79 7.13
CA LEU A 64 33.07 32.55 7.42
C LEU A 64 32.18 31.83 8.43
N VAL A 65 31.95 30.51 8.26
CA VAL A 65 31.09 29.73 9.17
C VAL A 65 31.59 29.78 10.62
N VAL A 66 32.90 29.78 10.84
CA VAL A 66 33.50 29.83 12.19
C VAL A 66 33.71 31.25 12.73
N THR A 67 33.46 32.30 11.93
CA THR A 67 33.69 33.68 12.35
C THR A 67 32.67 34.09 13.43
N PRO A 68 33.12 34.45 14.65
CA PRO A 68 32.21 34.88 15.70
C PRO A 68 31.55 36.22 15.34
N GLY A 69 30.25 36.34 15.62
CA GLY A 69 29.50 37.57 15.34
C GLY A 69 29.08 37.77 13.89
N LEU A 70 29.36 36.83 12.98
CA LEU A 70 28.86 36.90 11.60
C LEU A 70 27.30 36.88 11.60
N PRO A 71 26.63 37.76 10.83
CA PRO A 71 25.17 37.72 10.68
C PRO A 71 24.67 36.33 10.24
N ALA A 72 23.56 35.89 10.83
CA ALA A 72 22.98 34.56 10.55
C ALA A 72 22.76 34.29 9.05
N PRO A 73 22.22 35.21 8.23
CA PRO A 73 22.01 34.96 6.80
C PRO A 73 23.31 34.63 6.05
N LEU A 74 24.40 35.36 6.31
CA LEU A 74 25.70 35.11 5.66
C LEU A 74 26.30 33.78 6.11
N ARG A 75 26.12 33.42 7.38
CA ARG A 75 26.59 32.15 7.92
C ARG A 75 25.83 30.98 7.29
N GLN A 76 24.51 31.10 7.17
CA GLN A 76 23.66 30.10 6.54
C GLN A 76 23.99 29.93 5.07
N GLU A 77 24.10 31.02 4.30
CA GLU A 77 24.50 30.98 2.89
C GLU A 77 25.87 30.33 2.71
N SER A 78 26.84 30.64 3.59
CA SER A 78 28.15 29.99 3.60
C SER A 78 28.07 28.48 3.84
N ARG A 79 27.19 28.02 4.76
CA ARG A 79 26.97 26.59 5.03
C ARG A 79 26.30 25.88 3.84
N VAL A 80 25.37 26.53 3.14
CA VAL A 80 24.73 25.94 1.95
C VAL A 80 25.77 25.73 0.85
N TYR A 81 26.65 26.71 0.58
CA TYR A 81 27.74 26.53 -0.40
C TYR A 81 28.76 25.45 0.02
N LEU A 82 29.04 25.29 1.32
CA LEU A 82 29.87 24.19 1.80
C LEU A 82 29.19 22.83 1.60
N ALA A 83 27.89 22.73 1.86
CA ALA A 83 27.12 21.52 1.59
C ALA A 83 27.14 21.19 0.09
N GLU A 84 26.99 22.19 -0.78
CA GLU A 84 27.06 22.03 -2.23
C GLU A 84 28.44 21.50 -2.69
N LEU A 85 29.54 22.06 -2.15
CA LEU A 85 30.89 21.55 -2.38
C LEU A 85 31.06 20.08 -1.96
N LEU A 86 30.50 19.70 -0.81
CA LEU A 86 30.58 18.33 -0.28
C LEU A 86 29.75 17.34 -1.11
N LEU A 87 28.59 17.74 -1.61
CA LEU A 87 27.78 16.92 -2.51
C LEU A 87 28.50 16.63 -3.83
N VAL A 88 29.22 17.62 -4.37
CA VAL A 88 30.04 17.46 -5.57
C VAL A 88 31.22 16.50 -5.33
N GLU A 89 31.62 16.30 -4.09
CA GLU A 89 32.65 15.33 -3.67
C GLU A 89 32.07 14.00 -3.18
N GLU A 90 30.77 13.79 -3.35
CA GLU A 90 30.04 12.60 -2.93
C GLU A 90 30.04 12.37 -1.40
N ASP A 91 30.38 13.38 -0.59
CA ASP A 91 30.32 13.35 0.89
C ASP A 91 28.95 13.85 1.39
N VAL A 92 27.91 13.05 1.09
CA VAL A 92 26.51 13.40 1.35
C VAL A 92 26.22 13.55 2.85
N ASP A 93 26.83 12.72 3.70
CA ASP A 93 26.57 12.75 5.13
C ASP A 93 27.02 14.07 5.76
N ARG A 94 28.24 14.54 5.43
CA ARG A 94 28.71 15.84 5.91
C ARG A 94 27.95 17.01 5.31
N ALA A 95 27.51 16.89 4.05
CA ALA A 95 26.66 17.92 3.45
C ALA A 95 25.37 18.08 4.25
N ARG A 96 24.73 16.96 4.65
CA ARG A 96 23.52 16.97 5.49
C ARG A 96 23.75 17.61 6.84
N ASP A 97 24.89 17.39 7.49
CA ASP A 97 25.22 18.06 8.76
C ASP A 97 25.20 19.60 8.62
N PHE A 98 25.71 20.14 7.51
CA PHE A 98 25.67 21.58 7.25
C PHE A 98 24.25 22.09 6.98
N LEU A 99 23.46 21.38 6.17
CA LEU A 99 22.07 21.75 5.89
C LEU A 99 21.20 21.64 7.17
N GLU A 100 21.47 20.66 8.01
CA GLU A 100 20.83 20.51 9.31
C GLU A 100 21.15 21.69 10.24
N GLN A 101 22.40 22.14 10.26
CA GLN A 101 22.79 23.35 11.01
C GLN A 101 22.07 24.61 10.49
N VAL A 102 21.87 24.74 9.18
CA VAL A 102 21.08 25.85 8.59
C VAL A 102 19.65 25.84 9.13
N LEU A 103 18.97 24.70 9.06
CA LEU A 103 17.60 24.52 9.57
C LEU A 103 17.49 24.60 11.10
N THR A 104 18.59 24.37 11.83
CA THR A 104 18.64 24.54 13.28
C THR A 104 18.67 26.03 13.65
N GLU A 105 19.41 26.83 12.89
CA GLU A 105 19.51 28.27 13.10
C GLU A 105 18.25 29.01 12.63
N ASP A 106 17.64 28.59 11.51
CA ASP A 106 16.33 29.08 11.05
C ASP A 106 15.50 27.93 10.44
N PRO A 107 14.48 27.42 11.15
CA PRO A 107 13.58 26.38 10.64
C PRO A 107 12.77 26.78 9.41
N ASN A 108 12.64 28.08 9.13
CA ASN A 108 11.90 28.62 7.98
C ASN A 108 12.81 29.03 6.82
N TYR A 109 14.12 28.74 6.92
CA TYR A 109 15.07 29.04 5.84
C TYR A 109 14.59 28.39 4.53
N THR A 110 14.61 29.17 3.46
CA THR A 110 14.21 28.71 2.12
C THR A 110 15.42 28.86 1.20
N ILE A 111 15.85 27.77 0.58
CA ILE A 111 16.96 27.79 -0.36
C ILE A 111 16.53 28.49 -1.66
N ASP A 112 17.40 29.35 -2.20
CA ASP A 112 17.17 30.00 -3.49
C ASP A 112 17.55 29.03 -4.64
N LEU A 113 16.53 28.49 -5.30
CA LEU A 113 16.67 27.53 -6.40
C LEU A 113 17.42 28.07 -7.62
N PHE A 114 17.60 29.40 -7.74
CA PHE A 114 18.35 29.99 -8.84
C PHE A 114 19.84 30.16 -8.54
N ARG A 115 20.23 30.16 -7.25
CA ARG A 115 21.63 30.31 -6.83
C ARG A 115 22.34 28.98 -6.62
N HIS A 116 21.57 27.93 -6.36
CA HIS A 116 22.08 26.63 -5.96
C HIS A 116 21.64 25.54 -6.95
N THR A 117 22.42 24.47 -7.01
CA THR A 117 22.12 23.33 -7.89
C THR A 117 20.87 22.56 -7.43
N PRO A 118 20.17 21.87 -8.35
CA PRO A 118 19.00 21.06 -7.98
C PRO A 118 19.35 19.93 -7.00
N GLU A 119 20.59 19.44 -7.00
CA GLU A 119 21.07 18.41 -6.08
C GLU A 119 21.06 18.89 -4.61
N VAL A 120 21.60 20.09 -4.33
CA VAL A 120 21.60 20.62 -2.95
C VAL A 120 20.19 21.05 -2.51
N ALA A 121 19.35 21.53 -3.43
CA ALA A 121 17.95 21.81 -3.15
C ALA A 121 17.19 20.54 -2.76
N GLY A 122 17.39 19.44 -3.50
CA GLY A 122 16.78 18.14 -3.20
C GLY A 122 17.21 17.58 -1.85
N GLU A 123 18.51 17.65 -1.52
CA GLU A 123 19.01 17.22 -0.21
C GLU A 123 18.54 18.15 0.93
N PHE A 124 18.41 19.45 0.69
CA PHE A 124 17.85 20.38 1.67
C PHE A 124 16.40 20.05 2.00
N ASP A 125 15.56 19.78 0.99
CA ASP A 125 14.17 19.37 1.17
C ASP A 125 14.07 18.02 1.89
N TYR A 126 14.98 17.08 1.60
CA TYR A 126 15.07 15.81 2.30
C TYR A 126 15.37 15.99 3.80
N VAL A 127 16.41 16.77 4.14
CA VAL A 127 16.77 17.07 5.55
C VAL A 127 15.63 17.81 6.26
N ARG A 128 14.95 18.74 5.55
CA ARG A 128 13.78 19.43 6.08
C ARG A 128 12.63 18.47 6.38
N ALA A 129 12.35 17.52 5.47
CA ALA A 129 11.31 16.52 5.66
C ALA A 129 11.58 15.59 6.85
N LEU A 130 12.86 15.24 7.10
CA LEU A 130 13.25 14.46 8.26
C LEU A 130 13.06 15.21 9.59
N ARG A 131 13.10 16.54 9.56
CA ARG A 131 12.97 17.40 10.75
C ARG A 131 11.56 17.86 11.05
N LEU A 132 10.67 17.87 10.06
CA LEU A 132 9.28 18.19 10.30
C LEU A 132 8.76 17.24 11.38
N PRO A 133 8.28 17.75 12.53
CA PRO A 133 7.66 16.88 13.52
C PRO A 133 6.56 16.15 12.78
N VAL A 134 6.61 14.82 12.80
CA VAL A 134 5.50 13.99 12.33
C VAL A 134 4.29 14.50 13.09
N ALA A 135 3.49 15.33 12.44
CA ALA A 135 2.33 15.92 13.07
C ALA A 135 1.57 14.73 13.66
N PRO A 136 1.21 14.76 14.95
CA PRO A 136 0.40 13.70 15.52
C PRO A 136 -0.77 13.54 14.57
N ILE A 137 -0.91 12.35 14.00
CA ILE A 137 -1.91 12.06 12.98
C ILE A 137 -3.22 12.51 13.61
N GLU A 138 -3.72 13.70 13.23
CA GLU A 138 -5.03 14.14 13.65
C GLU A 138 -5.92 12.99 13.22
N PRO A 139 -6.71 12.39 14.14
CA PRO A 139 -7.57 11.28 13.78
C PRO A 139 -8.50 11.80 12.70
N THR A 140 -8.13 11.54 11.45
CA THR A 140 -8.87 11.90 10.25
C THR A 140 -10.29 11.47 10.56
N ALA A 141 -11.21 12.43 10.65
CA ALA A 141 -12.63 12.14 10.89
C ALA A 141 -12.97 10.98 9.97
N ALA A 142 -13.20 9.81 10.58
CA ALA A 142 -13.09 8.54 9.88
C ALA A 142 -13.88 8.65 8.58
N ALA A 143 -13.19 8.53 7.43
CA ALA A 143 -13.84 8.52 6.14
C ALA A 143 -15.04 7.58 6.28
N PRO A 144 -16.27 8.01 5.91
CA PRO A 144 -17.47 7.24 6.18
C PRO A 144 -17.22 5.82 5.69
N GLN A 145 -17.12 4.89 6.64
CA GLN A 145 -16.73 3.52 6.30
C GLN A 145 -17.76 3.04 5.28
N PRO A 146 -17.33 2.45 4.14
CA PRO A 146 -18.27 1.91 3.19
C PRO A 146 -19.13 0.91 3.96
N VAL A 147 -20.43 1.18 4.05
CA VAL A 147 -21.38 0.27 4.69
C VAL A 147 -21.31 -1.02 3.90
N LEU A 148 -20.58 -2.00 4.43
CA LEU A 148 -20.49 -3.34 3.86
C LEU A 148 -21.84 -4.00 4.08
N VAL A 149 -22.74 -3.80 3.12
CA VAL A 149 -24.02 -4.51 3.06
C VAL A 149 -23.71 -5.97 2.74
N THR A 150 -23.61 -6.80 3.78
CA THR A 150 -23.35 -8.23 3.63
C THR A 150 -24.65 -8.95 3.26
N MET A 151 -24.54 -9.98 2.42
CA MET A 151 -25.71 -10.80 2.07
C MET A 151 -26.20 -11.56 3.32
N PRO A 152 -27.51 -11.54 3.64
CA PRO A 152 -28.02 -12.30 4.75
C PRO A 152 -27.85 -13.80 4.49
N MET A 153 -27.52 -14.56 5.53
CA MET A 153 -27.29 -16.02 5.44
C MET A 153 -28.49 -16.79 4.87
N SER A 154 -29.69 -16.22 4.93
CA SER A 154 -30.90 -16.80 4.34
C SER A 154 -30.82 -17.02 2.82
N VAL A 155 -29.96 -16.28 2.11
CA VAL A 155 -29.72 -16.46 0.65
C VAL A 155 -29.14 -17.85 0.33
N TRP A 156 -28.44 -18.46 1.29
CA TRP A 156 -27.76 -19.75 1.10
C TRP A 156 -28.59 -20.96 1.54
N ASN A 157 -29.80 -20.74 2.06
CA ASN A 157 -30.63 -21.82 2.61
C ASN A 157 -31.34 -22.61 1.48
N PRO A 158 -31.17 -23.94 1.41
CA PRO A 158 -31.78 -24.79 0.36
C PRO A 158 -33.31 -24.85 0.38
N PHE A 159 -33.95 -24.47 1.48
CA PHE A 159 -35.40 -24.60 1.66
C PHE A 159 -36.20 -23.39 1.14
N ALA A 160 -35.62 -22.62 0.22
CA ALA A 160 -36.25 -21.46 -0.41
C ALA A 160 -36.79 -20.41 0.58
N ARG A 161 -36.25 -20.38 1.81
CA ARG A 161 -36.67 -19.45 2.87
C ARG A 161 -36.57 -17.99 2.41
N TYR A 162 -35.54 -17.68 1.63
CA TYR A 162 -35.35 -16.36 1.04
C TYR A 162 -36.56 -15.93 0.21
N HIS A 163 -37.10 -16.81 -0.63
CA HIS A 163 -38.24 -16.49 -1.51
C HIS A 163 -39.53 -16.25 -0.74
N PHE A 164 -39.78 -16.97 0.36
CA PHE A 164 -40.95 -16.74 1.20
C PHE A 164 -40.89 -15.42 1.96
N VAL A 165 -39.71 -15.01 2.44
CA VAL A 165 -39.53 -13.73 3.16
C VAL A 165 -39.67 -12.51 2.24
N HIS A 166 -39.46 -12.68 0.93
CA HIS A 166 -39.50 -11.59 -0.05
C HIS A 166 -40.71 -11.69 -1.00
N ASP A 167 -41.86 -12.19 -0.51
CA ASP A 167 -43.14 -12.25 -1.24
C ASP A 167 -43.09 -12.97 -2.60
N ARG A 168 -42.25 -14.01 -2.72
CA ARG A 168 -42.13 -14.86 -3.93
C ARG A 168 -42.52 -16.32 -3.65
N PRO A 169 -43.75 -16.58 -3.16
CA PRO A 169 -44.15 -17.91 -2.70
C PRO A 169 -44.14 -18.96 -3.81
N VAL A 170 -44.51 -18.59 -5.05
CA VAL A 170 -44.54 -19.52 -6.18
C VAL A 170 -43.14 -20.07 -6.49
N ARG A 171 -42.13 -19.20 -6.54
CA ARG A 171 -40.73 -19.63 -6.73
C ARG A 171 -40.23 -20.43 -5.53
N GLY A 172 -40.59 -20.00 -4.32
CA GLY A 172 -40.30 -20.72 -3.09
C GLY A 172 -40.79 -22.16 -3.12
N LEU A 173 -42.04 -22.36 -3.55
CA LEU A 173 -42.67 -23.67 -3.66
C LEU A 173 -42.00 -24.55 -4.73
N VAL A 174 -41.62 -23.99 -5.88
CA VAL A 174 -40.90 -24.74 -6.94
C VAL A 174 -39.57 -25.27 -6.43
N TYR A 175 -38.75 -24.43 -5.79
CA TYR A 175 -37.45 -24.86 -5.27
C TYR A 175 -37.60 -25.82 -4.09
N LEU A 176 -38.54 -25.58 -3.18
CA LEU A 176 -38.80 -26.44 -2.04
C LEU A 176 -39.26 -27.83 -2.47
N THR A 177 -40.24 -27.91 -3.36
CA THR A 177 -40.77 -29.20 -3.86
C THR A 177 -39.73 -29.93 -4.71
N GLY A 178 -39.03 -29.24 -5.62
CA GLY A 178 -37.94 -29.81 -6.41
C GLY A 178 -36.82 -30.39 -5.55
N PHE A 179 -36.32 -29.62 -4.58
CA PHE A 179 -35.27 -30.06 -3.66
C PHE A 179 -35.72 -31.25 -2.80
N THR A 180 -36.89 -31.16 -2.16
CA THR A 180 -37.38 -32.22 -1.26
C THR A 180 -37.68 -33.52 -2.00
N THR A 181 -38.36 -33.47 -3.15
CA THR A 181 -38.68 -34.67 -3.94
C THR A 181 -37.42 -35.37 -4.45
N THR A 182 -36.45 -34.61 -4.98
CA THR A 182 -35.18 -35.17 -5.46
C THR A 182 -34.29 -35.69 -4.32
N ALA A 183 -34.32 -35.04 -3.15
CA ALA A 183 -33.57 -35.48 -1.97
C ALA A 183 -34.14 -36.80 -1.41
N VAL A 184 -35.47 -36.91 -1.31
CA VAL A 184 -36.14 -38.15 -0.89
C VAL A 184 -35.87 -39.27 -1.90
N ALA A 185 -36.00 -39.00 -3.20
CA ALA A 185 -35.71 -39.98 -4.24
C ALA A 185 -34.23 -40.43 -4.20
N SER A 186 -33.29 -39.50 -4.05
CA SER A 186 -31.86 -39.82 -3.93
C SER A 186 -31.56 -40.65 -2.69
N GLY A 187 -32.09 -40.28 -1.53
CA GLY A 187 -31.93 -41.02 -0.28
C GLY A 187 -32.52 -42.43 -0.34
N PHE A 188 -33.70 -42.57 -0.96
CA PHE A 188 -34.34 -43.87 -1.18
C PHE A 188 -33.50 -44.77 -2.11
N LEU A 189 -33.04 -44.25 -3.25
CA LEU A 189 -32.18 -45.00 -4.19
C LEU A 189 -30.84 -45.36 -3.55
N TRP A 190 -30.25 -44.45 -2.76
CA TRP A 190 -29.04 -44.74 -1.99
C TRP A 190 -29.27 -45.89 -1.00
N GLY A 191 -30.40 -45.87 -0.29
CA GLY A 191 -30.82 -46.96 0.60
C GLY A 191 -30.98 -48.30 -0.12
N LEU A 192 -31.63 -48.33 -1.29
CA LEU A 192 -31.77 -49.55 -2.10
C LEU A 192 -30.41 -50.11 -2.54
N VAL A 193 -29.51 -49.24 -3.02
CA VAL A 193 -28.16 -49.64 -3.45
C VAL A 193 -27.35 -50.23 -2.29
N HIS A 194 -27.54 -49.76 -1.06
CA HIS A 194 -26.78 -50.22 0.12
C HIS A 194 -27.45 -51.38 0.87
N ALA A 195 -28.77 -51.54 0.74
CA ALA A 195 -29.50 -52.66 1.34
C ALA A 195 -29.18 -53.99 0.63
N ASP A 196 -28.82 -53.95 -0.65
CA ASP A 196 -28.47 -55.14 -1.40
C ASP A 196 -27.05 -55.64 -1.06
N ARG A 197 -26.97 -56.56 -0.09
CA ARG A 197 -25.72 -57.16 0.43
C ARG A 197 -24.96 -58.02 -0.60
N ARG A 198 -25.45 -58.17 -1.82
CA ARG A 198 -24.81 -58.93 -2.92
C ARG A 198 -23.50 -58.30 -3.42
N TYR A 199 -23.12 -57.13 -2.90
CA TYR A 199 -21.90 -56.38 -3.22
C TYR A 199 -20.56 -57.05 -2.83
N ARG A 200 -20.55 -58.30 -2.36
CA ARG A 200 -19.34 -59.05 -1.98
C ARG A 200 -19.03 -60.23 -2.91
N VAL A 201 -19.45 -60.19 -4.17
CA VAL A 201 -19.06 -61.22 -5.14
C VAL A 201 -17.63 -60.92 -5.62
N GLY A 202 -16.74 -61.91 -5.46
CA GLY A 202 -15.31 -61.79 -5.77
C GLY A 202 -15.04 -61.57 -7.26
N LEU A 203 -13.83 -61.07 -7.56
CA LEU A 203 -13.33 -60.62 -8.88
C LEU A 203 -13.39 -61.64 -10.04
N GLY A 204 -14.00 -62.81 -9.88
CA GLY A 204 -13.90 -63.94 -10.83
C GLY A 204 -15.20 -64.39 -11.50
N ASP A 205 -16.38 -63.89 -11.11
CA ASP A 205 -17.65 -64.44 -11.60
C ASP A 205 -18.30 -63.61 -12.74
N ARG A 206 -18.92 -64.31 -13.69
CA ARG A 206 -19.55 -63.74 -14.90
C ARG A 206 -20.54 -62.63 -14.52
N GLN A 207 -20.54 -61.52 -15.27
CA GLN A 207 -21.51 -60.44 -15.11
C GLN A 207 -22.93 -61.02 -15.22
N THR A 208 -23.62 -61.14 -14.08
CA THR A 208 -25.02 -61.56 -14.05
C THR A 208 -25.90 -60.35 -14.42
N LEU A 209 -27.12 -60.59 -14.92
CA LEU A 209 -28.10 -59.53 -15.23
C LEU A 209 -28.28 -58.54 -14.06
N ASP A 210 -28.12 -59.01 -12.83
CA ASP A 210 -28.10 -58.24 -11.59
C ASP A 210 -27.06 -57.10 -11.58
N GLU A 211 -25.90 -57.25 -12.23
CA GLU A 211 -24.89 -56.18 -12.27
C GLU A 211 -25.32 -54.99 -13.16
N LEU A 212 -26.03 -55.28 -14.25
CA LEU A 212 -26.56 -54.24 -15.14
C LEU A 212 -27.65 -53.42 -14.44
N ASP A 213 -28.51 -54.06 -13.65
CA ASP A 213 -29.55 -53.40 -12.86
C ASP A 213 -28.95 -52.55 -11.73
N LEU A 214 -27.90 -53.01 -11.06
CA LEU A 214 -27.20 -52.21 -10.05
C LEU A 214 -26.49 -50.99 -10.66
N ARG A 215 -25.92 -51.12 -11.87
CA ARG A 215 -25.33 -49.99 -12.60
C ARG A 215 -26.39 -48.97 -13.00
N SER A 216 -27.57 -49.41 -13.44
CA SER A 216 -28.67 -48.51 -13.80
C SER A 216 -29.21 -47.77 -12.58
N LEU A 217 -29.43 -48.47 -11.46
CA LEU A 217 -29.83 -47.87 -10.18
C LEU A 217 -28.80 -46.86 -9.67
N ARG A 218 -27.51 -47.15 -9.80
CA ARG A 218 -26.45 -46.19 -9.41
C ARG A 218 -26.47 -44.95 -10.30
N ARG A 219 -26.65 -45.10 -11.61
CA ARG A 219 -26.78 -43.94 -12.51
C ARG A 219 -28.01 -43.09 -12.17
N LEU A 220 -29.14 -43.72 -11.84
CA LEU A 220 -30.34 -43.03 -11.39
C LEU A 220 -30.11 -42.30 -10.06
N GLN A 221 -29.41 -42.93 -9.10
CA GLN A 221 -29.06 -42.32 -7.81
C GLN A 221 -28.15 -41.08 -8.00
N TRP A 222 -27.13 -41.17 -8.84
CA TRP A 222 -26.28 -40.03 -9.17
C TRP A 222 -27.04 -38.93 -9.91
N GLY A 223 -27.94 -39.30 -10.83
CA GLY A 223 -28.83 -38.35 -11.50
C GLY A 223 -29.71 -37.58 -10.51
N ALA A 224 -30.36 -38.30 -9.58
CA ALA A 224 -31.16 -37.70 -8.52
C ALA A 224 -30.33 -36.78 -7.62
N THR A 225 -29.13 -37.20 -7.23
CA THR A 225 -28.19 -36.38 -6.45
C THR A 225 -27.77 -35.12 -7.19
N GLY A 226 -27.47 -35.24 -8.49
CA GLY A 226 -27.17 -34.10 -9.34
C GLY A 226 -28.32 -33.09 -9.39
N LEU A 227 -29.57 -33.57 -9.48
CA LEU A 227 -30.75 -32.70 -9.43
C LEU A 227 -30.91 -32.00 -8.08
N VAL A 228 -30.64 -32.67 -6.95
CA VAL A 228 -30.66 -32.03 -5.61
C VAL A 228 -29.72 -30.83 -5.58
N TYR A 229 -28.47 -31.02 -5.99
CA TYR A 229 -27.49 -29.93 -6.04
C TYR A 229 -27.84 -28.87 -7.10
N GLY A 230 -28.46 -29.27 -8.21
CA GLY A 230 -28.98 -28.35 -9.23
C GLY A 230 -30.06 -27.42 -8.69
N PHE A 231 -31.06 -27.96 -7.98
CA PHE A 231 -32.09 -27.16 -7.32
C PHE A 231 -31.51 -26.25 -6.24
N TRP A 232 -30.57 -26.75 -5.44
CA TRP A 232 -29.88 -25.93 -4.45
C TRP A 232 -29.14 -24.77 -5.11
N ALA A 233 -28.25 -25.04 -6.06
CA ALA A 233 -27.43 -24.02 -6.71
C ALA A 233 -28.28 -22.97 -7.44
N THR A 234 -29.30 -23.40 -8.18
CA THR A 234 -30.21 -22.48 -8.88
C THR A 234 -31.02 -21.61 -7.92
N SER A 235 -31.47 -22.16 -6.77
CA SER A 235 -32.16 -21.38 -5.74
C SER A 235 -31.28 -20.29 -5.13
N VAL A 236 -30.01 -20.60 -4.85
CA VAL A 236 -29.02 -19.66 -4.31
C VAL A 236 -28.69 -18.56 -5.32
N ILE A 237 -28.51 -18.91 -6.60
CA ILE A 237 -28.24 -17.94 -7.67
C ILE A 237 -29.45 -16.99 -7.85
N ASP A 238 -30.69 -17.51 -7.85
CA ASP A 238 -31.89 -16.67 -7.93
C ASP A 238 -32.04 -15.76 -6.71
N ALA A 239 -31.79 -16.28 -5.50
CA ALA A 239 -31.80 -15.49 -4.28
C ALA A 239 -30.73 -14.37 -4.29
N ARG A 240 -29.51 -14.68 -4.72
CA ARG A 240 -28.40 -13.73 -4.82
C ARG A 240 -28.68 -12.64 -5.86
N THR A 241 -29.20 -13.02 -7.02
CA THR A 241 -29.55 -12.05 -8.07
C THR A 241 -30.72 -11.16 -7.66
N HIS A 242 -31.71 -11.71 -6.97
CA HIS A 242 -32.79 -10.92 -6.36
C HIS A 242 -32.26 -9.94 -5.32
N TRP A 243 -31.41 -10.41 -4.41
CA TRP A 243 -30.84 -9.57 -3.35
C TRP A 243 -30.00 -8.44 -3.92
N ARG A 244 -29.20 -8.69 -4.96
CA ARG A 244 -28.45 -7.62 -5.64
C ARG A 244 -29.39 -6.59 -6.25
N LYS A 245 -30.48 -7.03 -6.87
CA LYS A 245 -31.44 -6.10 -7.50
C LYS A 245 -32.21 -5.27 -6.47
N VAL A 246 -32.68 -5.88 -5.38
CA VAL A 246 -33.52 -5.20 -4.38
C VAL A 246 -32.69 -4.51 -3.29
N GLY A 247 -31.66 -5.18 -2.78
CA GLY A 247 -30.77 -4.68 -1.74
C GLY A 247 -29.92 -3.48 -2.19
N MET A 248 -29.45 -3.44 -3.44
CA MET A 248 -28.74 -2.26 -3.97
C MET A 248 -29.69 -1.06 -4.13
N ASN A 249 -30.96 -1.29 -4.48
CA ASN A 249 -31.96 -0.22 -4.58
C ASN A 249 -32.36 0.32 -3.21
N ALA A 250 -32.43 -0.55 -2.19
CA ALA A 250 -32.69 -0.14 -0.81
C ALA A 250 -31.52 0.67 -0.21
N SER A 251 -30.27 0.30 -0.50
CA SER A 251 -29.09 1.04 -0.02
C SER A 251 -28.90 2.43 -0.66
N LEU A 252 -29.51 2.66 -1.83
CA LEU A 252 -29.37 3.90 -2.59
C LEU A 252 -30.55 4.86 -2.45
N SER A 253 -31.60 4.52 -1.67
CA SER A 253 -32.71 5.45 -1.43
C SER A 253 -32.20 6.64 -0.62
N PRO A 254 -32.02 7.84 -1.21
CA PRO A 254 -31.53 8.98 -0.47
C PRO A 254 -32.65 9.43 0.46
N SER A 255 -32.52 9.20 1.76
CA SER A 255 -33.46 9.78 2.71
C SER A 255 -33.16 11.29 2.79
N VAL A 256 -33.90 12.08 2.01
CA VAL A 256 -33.94 13.52 2.19
C VAL A 256 -34.83 13.77 3.40
N SER A 257 -34.24 13.66 4.59
CA SER A 257 -34.89 14.14 5.80
C SER A 257 -34.94 15.66 5.70
N ARG A 258 -36.14 16.17 5.42
CA ARG A 258 -36.41 17.61 5.48
C ARG A 258 -36.32 17.97 6.97
N LEU A 259 -35.17 18.48 7.39
CA LEU A 259 -35.02 19.10 8.70
C LEU A 259 -35.91 20.35 8.68
N ASP A 260 -37.02 20.29 9.42
CA ASP A 260 -37.86 21.44 9.66
C ASP A 260 -37.05 22.48 10.45
N GLY A 261 -36.53 23.48 9.72
CA GLY A 261 -35.86 24.64 10.28
C GLY A 261 -34.34 24.66 10.10
N GLY A 262 -33.88 25.06 8.93
CA GLY A 262 -32.54 25.62 8.74
C GLY A 262 -31.62 24.82 7.82
N SER A 263 -31.26 25.46 6.69
CA SER A 263 -30.16 25.10 5.79
C SER A 263 -30.19 23.70 5.18
N VAL A 264 -30.42 23.63 3.87
CA VAL A 264 -30.36 22.40 3.06
C VAL A 264 -28.90 21.97 2.88
N ALA A 265 -28.26 21.48 3.94
CA ALA A 265 -27.08 20.65 3.82
C ALA A 265 -27.57 19.22 3.56
N GLY A 266 -27.58 18.81 2.28
CA GLY A 266 -28.01 17.49 1.85
C GLY A 266 -27.08 16.39 2.37
N ALA A 267 -27.24 15.99 3.63
CA ALA A 267 -26.59 14.80 4.17
C ALA A 267 -27.43 13.57 3.79
N VAL A 268 -26.93 12.75 2.89
CA VAL A 268 -27.52 11.44 2.57
C VAL A 268 -27.32 10.54 3.79
N ARG A 269 -28.33 10.47 4.68
CA ARG A 269 -28.37 9.43 5.72
C ARG A 269 -28.97 8.16 5.12
N VAL A 270 -28.18 7.10 5.06
CA VAL A 270 -28.69 5.75 4.80
C VAL A 270 -29.19 5.21 6.14
N GLN A 271 -30.48 5.38 6.43
CA GLN A 271 -31.14 4.72 7.54
C GLN A 271 -31.82 3.46 7.00
N GLY A 272 -31.16 2.32 7.15
CA GLY A 272 -31.76 1.00 6.95
C GLY A 272 -31.70 0.24 8.27
N THR A 273 -32.86 -0.18 8.78
CA THR A 273 -32.93 -1.23 9.80
C THR A 273 -32.69 -2.57 9.10
N PHE A 274 -31.64 -3.30 9.51
CA PHE A 274 -31.42 -4.69 9.12
C PHE A 274 -32.21 -5.63 10.04
#